data_AF-A0A9E2AXD3-F1
#
_entry.id   AF-A0A9E2AXD3-F1
#
_cell.length_a   1.000
_cell.length_b   1.000
_cell.length_c   1.000
_cell.angle_alpha   90.00
_cell.angle_beta   90.00
_cell.angle_gamma   90.00
#
_symmetry.space_group_name_H-M   'P 1'
#
loop_
_entity.id
_entity.type
_entity.pdbx_description
1 polymer ?
#
loop_
_entity_poly.entity_id
_entity_poly.type
_entity_poly.pdbx_seq_one_letter_code
_entity_poly.pdbx_strand_id
1 'polypeptide(L)'
;MAFLGAIFSVILIFLLASWGVLGEMPDHTILENPETKTASEILSADGNTLGKFYFNDNRTPVSYEDLPKHLVDALIATEDARYYDHSGIDARGTLRALATLGSGGGASTISQQLAKQLFTKQVSRSKFERAFQKVKEWIIAIRLERQYTKEEIIEMYFNIYDFNNNADGIRSASRIYFGKEPQKLDLRESAMLVGMFKNSSLYNPRRNEEGTLNRRNVVLNQMYKYGFLDETAKDSLVKTDLGLNYSPESHREGIATYFREYLRSFMKDWANQESNRKPDGSKYNINTDGLKIYTTIDSRMQQYAEDAVMQHMPRLQAEFDHQNTPKRNPTAPFLELDQSEIDDLMKRGMRQSERWRHLKNDLNKSDKEIIASFEKPVEMKIFSWSAPGNEIDTIMKPIDSMRYYKSFLHPGLMSVEPQTGHVKVWVGGMNYKHFQYDHVKQGKRQVGSTFKPFVYATAIDQLQLSPCDSFPRSPITIEANKYGNPEAWTTKNSDGQYTGFQTLKEALANSTNTITARLMNEIGPQPVAEMAKKLGIEQDILPVP
;
A
#
# COMPACT_ATOMS: atom_id res chain seq x y z
N MET A 1 7.33 -38.66 48.81
CA MET A 1 8.60 -38.01 48.39
C MET A 1 8.48 -37.33 47.02
N ALA A 2 8.17 -38.06 45.92
CA ALA A 2 8.12 -37.47 44.58
C ALA A 2 7.07 -36.34 44.39
N PHE A 3 5.87 -36.48 44.97
CA PHE A 3 4.81 -35.45 44.88
C PHE A 3 5.18 -34.13 45.58
N LEU A 4 5.74 -34.23 46.79
CA LEU A 4 6.24 -33.06 47.53
C LEU A 4 7.43 -32.39 46.81
N GLY A 5 8.29 -33.18 46.17
CA GLY A 5 9.39 -32.67 45.34
C GLY A 5 8.90 -31.90 44.10
N ALA A 6 7.83 -32.35 43.45
CA ALA A 6 7.23 -31.65 42.32
C ALA A 6 6.59 -30.31 42.74
N ILE A 7 5.85 -30.29 43.85
CA ILE A 7 5.28 -29.05 44.41
C ILE A 7 6.40 -28.06 44.76
N PHE A 8 7.44 -28.53 45.44
CA PHE A 8 8.58 -27.69 45.80
C PHE A 8 9.28 -27.11 44.56
N SER A 9 9.39 -27.89 43.49
CA SER A 9 10.01 -27.45 42.24
C SER A 9 9.19 -26.35 41.54
N VAL A 10 7.86 -26.45 41.55
CA VAL A 10 6.97 -25.39 41.02
C VAL A 10 7.09 -24.12 41.87
N ILE A 11 7.05 -24.24 43.20
CA ILE A 11 7.22 -23.10 44.11
C ILE A 11 8.58 -22.43 43.91
N LEU A 12 9.64 -23.22 43.79
CA LEU A 12 11.00 -22.73 43.55
C LEU A 12 11.10 -21.97 42.23
N ILE A 13 10.44 -22.43 41.17
CA ILE A 13 10.39 -21.72 39.88
C ILE A 13 9.76 -20.33 40.02
N PHE A 14 8.66 -20.21 40.76
CA PHE A 14 8.03 -18.90 41.03
C PHE A 14 8.89 -18.01 41.92
N LEU A 15 9.57 -18.56 42.93
CA LEU A 15 10.51 -17.82 43.77
C LEU A 15 11.70 -17.30 42.97
N LEU A 16 12.30 -18.14 42.11
CA LEU A 16 13.41 -17.74 41.23
C LEU A 16 12.98 -16.67 40.23
N ALA A 17 11.75 -16.73 39.73
CA ALA A 17 11.17 -15.65 38.91
C ALA A 17 11.04 -14.35 39.72
N SER A 18 10.52 -14.43 40.94
CA SER A 18 10.34 -13.28 41.83
C SER A 18 11.67 -12.63 42.26
N TRP A 19 12.73 -13.42 42.41
CA TRP A 19 14.08 -12.94 42.74
C TRP A 19 14.87 -12.42 41.54
N GLY A 20 14.26 -12.36 40.35
CA GLY A 20 14.92 -11.85 39.14
C GLY A 20 15.98 -12.79 38.55
N VAL A 21 16.08 -14.03 39.04
CA VAL A 21 17.04 -15.04 38.52
C VAL A 21 16.70 -15.42 37.08
N LEU A 22 15.43 -15.29 36.69
CA LEU A 22 15.01 -15.50 35.30
C LEU A 22 15.32 -14.28 34.41
N GLY A 23 15.82 -13.16 34.94
CA GLY A 23 15.98 -11.88 34.24
C GLY A 23 14.70 -11.02 34.31
N GLU A 24 14.68 -9.89 33.62
CA GLU A 24 13.51 -8.98 33.62
C GLU A 24 12.23 -9.71 33.20
N MET A 25 11.18 -9.50 33.98
CA MET A 25 9.82 -9.97 33.73
C MET A 25 8.96 -8.76 33.35
N PRO A 26 7.98 -8.93 32.44
CA PRO A 26 7.09 -7.84 32.08
C PRO A 26 6.37 -7.31 33.33
N ASP A 27 6.31 -5.98 33.46
CA ASP A 27 5.58 -5.33 34.52
C ASP A 27 4.07 -5.62 34.41
N HIS A 28 3.36 -5.59 35.54
CA HIS A 28 1.92 -5.80 35.60
C HIS A 28 1.15 -4.82 34.71
N THR A 29 1.60 -3.57 34.63
CA THR A 29 1.03 -2.51 33.78
C THR A 29 1.07 -2.87 32.29
N ILE A 30 2.17 -3.48 31.84
CA ILE A 30 2.35 -3.93 30.44
C ILE A 30 1.47 -5.15 30.15
N LEU A 31 1.18 -5.97 31.17
CA LEU A 31 0.27 -7.11 31.02
C LEU A 31 -1.20 -6.68 31.00
N GLU A 32 -1.58 -5.60 31.68
CA GLU A 32 -2.95 -5.05 31.70
C GLU A 32 -3.29 -4.25 30.43
N ASN A 33 -2.28 -3.67 29.77
CA ASN A 33 -2.42 -3.01 28.49
C ASN A 33 -1.22 -3.32 27.59
N PRO A 34 -1.17 -4.52 26.97
CA PRO A 34 -0.10 -4.82 26.05
C PRO A 34 -0.19 -3.85 24.87
N GLU A 35 0.79 -2.94 24.76
CA GLU A 35 0.87 -1.97 23.66
C GLU A 35 0.90 -2.69 22.31
N THR A 36 -0.27 -2.89 21.72
CA THR A 36 -0.38 -3.43 20.37
C THR A 36 -0.31 -2.26 19.41
N LYS A 37 0.83 -2.12 18.73
CA LYS A 37 0.99 -1.17 17.64
C LYS A 37 -0.11 -1.43 16.62
N THR A 38 -1.03 -0.48 16.49
CA THR A 38 -2.18 -0.61 15.60
C THR A 38 -1.95 0.22 14.36
N ALA A 39 -2.13 -0.39 13.20
CA ALA A 39 -1.99 0.30 11.92
C ALA A 39 -3.10 1.36 11.80
N SER A 40 -2.74 2.56 11.36
CA SER A 40 -3.75 3.56 11.01
C SER A 40 -4.43 3.16 9.71
N GLU A 41 -5.74 3.34 9.63
CA GLU A 41 -6.57 2.91 8.51
C GLU A 41 -7.05 4.10 7.68
N ILE A 42 -6.96 3.97 6.36
CA ILE A 42 -7.46 4.96 5.39
C ILE A 42 -8.79 4.45 4.85
N LEU A 43 -9.85 5.21 5.08
CA LEU A 43 -11.23 4.88 4.70
C LEU A 43 -11.68 5.77 3.55
N SER A 44 -12.31 5.16 2.56
CA SER A 44 -12.98 5.84 1.45
C SER A 44 -14.28 6.50 1.91
N ALA A 45 -14.85 7.35 1.06
CA ALA A 45 -16.13 8.01 1.30
C ALA A 45 -17.30 7.02 1.43
N ASP A 46 -17.18 5.83 0.83
CA ASP A 46 -18.12 4.71 0.91
C ASP A 46 -17.77 3.68 2.01
N GLY A 47 -16.82 4.01 2.91
CA GLY A 47 -16.50 3.23 4.11
C GLY A 47 -15.56 2.03 3.90
N ASN A 48 -15.02 1.85 2.69
CA ASN A 48 -14.09 0.79 2.37
C ASN A 48 -12.65 1.19 2.72
N THR A 49 -11.84 0.22 3.15
CA THR A 49 -10.42 0.46 3.41
C THR A 49 -9.65 0.65 2.10
N LEU A 50 -9.07 1.83 1.89
CA LEU A 50 -8.16 2.09 0.75
C LEU A 50 -6.76 1.56 1.02
N GLY A 51 -6.35 1.53 2.29
CA GLY A 51 -5.07 1.02 2.72
C GLY A 51 -4.78 1.39 4.18
N LYS A 52 -3.57 1.07 4.63
CA LYS A 52 -3.16 1.30 6.01
C LYS A 52 -1.77 1.93 6.08
N PHE A 53 -1.46 2.60 7.18
CA PHE A 53 -0.12 3.05 7.54
C PHE A 53 0.40 2.23 8.71
N TYR A 54 1.55 1.57 8.51
CA TYR A 54 2.20 0.73 9.49
C TYR A 54 3.72 0.70 9.22
N PHE A 55 4.50 0.46 10.29
CA PHE A 55 5.96 0.31 10.21
C PHE A 55 6.36 -1.15 9.96
N ASN A 56 6.04 -2.03 10.92
CA ASN A 56 6.44 -3.44 10.91
C ASN A 56 5.23 -4.40 11.03
N ASP A 57 4.23 -4.04 11.83
CA ASP A 57 3.05 -4.87 12.10
C ASP A 57 1.79 -4.24 11.47
N ASN A 58 1.21 -4.87 10.46
CA ASN A 58 -0.04 -4.46 9.80
C ASN A 58 -1.29 -4.96 10.56
N ARG A 59 -1.46 -4.54 11.82
CA ARG A 59 -2.54 -5.03 12.68
C ARG A 59 -3.74 -4.09 12.67
N THR A 60 -4.93 -4.65 12.50
CA THR A 60 -6.21 -3.96 12.74
C THR A 60 -7.03 -4.82 13.69
N PRO A 61 -7.36 -4.34 14.90
CA PRO A 61 -8.01 -5.15 15.91
C PRO A 61 -9.38 -5.64 15.46
N VAL A 62 -9.67 -6.89 15.76
CA VAL A 62 -10.94 -7.58 15.61
C VAL A 62 -11.38 -7.98 17.00
N SER A 63 -12.63 -7.70 17.38
CA SER A 63 -13.13 -8.17 18.67
C SER A 63 -13.48 -9.66 18.60
N TYR A 64 -13.63 -10.31 19.75
CA TYR A 64 -14.02 -11.73 19.78
C TYR A 64 -15.37 -12.00 19.08
N GLU A 65 -16.34 -11.09 19.20
CA GLU A 65 -17.68 -11.22 18.59
C GLU A 65 -17.63 -11.18 17.06
N ASP A 66 -16.58 -10.59 16.53
CA ASP A 66 -16.28 -10.47 15.11
C ASP A 66 -15.54 -11.71 14.55
N LEU A 67 -15.30 -12.74 15.38
CA LEU A 67 -14.71 -14.00 14.94
C LEU A 67 -15.80 -15.06 14.71
N PRO A 68 -15.85 -15.72 13.53
CA PRO A 68 -16.82 -16.77 13.31
C PRO A 68 -16.52 -17.98 14.20
N LYS A 69 -17.56 -18.62 14.73
CA LYS A 69 -17.44 -19.74 15.68
C LYS A 69 -16.51 -20.85 15.17
N HIS A 70 -16.61 -21.21 13.90
CA HIS A 70 -15.78 -22.27 13.32
C HIS A 70 -14.29 -21.94 13.29
N LEU A 71 -13.91 -20.66 13.25
CA LEU A 71 -12.50 -20.24 13.33
C LEU A 71 -11.96 -20.45 14.75
N VAL A 72 -12.76 -20.10 15.76
CA VAL A 72 -12.42 -20.34 17.17
C VAL A 72 -12.35 -21.84 17.46
N ASP A 73 -13.36 -22.61 17.02
CA ASP A 73 -13.39 -24.07 17.20
C ASP A 73 -12.19 -24.75 16.53
N ALA A 74 -11.79 -24.29 15.33
CA ALA A 74 -10.62 -24.81 14.62
C ALA A 74 -9.33 -24.60 15.42
N LEU A 75 -9.13 -23.40 15.98
CA LEU A 75 -7.98 -23.06 16.83
C LEU A 75 -7.94 -23.97 18.06
N ILE A 76 -9.05 -24.09 18.78
CA ILE A 76 -9.17 -24.92 19.99
C ILE A 76 -8.88 -26.38 19.65
N ALA A 77 -9.54 -26.94 18.64
CA ALA A 77 -9.36 -28.35 18.25
C ALA A 77 -7.91 -28.69 17.88
N THR A 78 -7.19 -27.74 17.30
CA THR A 78 -5.84 -27.96 16.75
C THR A 78 -4.74 -27.68 17.77
N GLU A 79 -4.82 -26.55 18.46
CA GLU A 79 -3.74 -26.04 19.33
C GLU A 79 -3.95 -26.40 20.80
N ASP A 80 -5.20 -26.42 21.29
CA ASP A 80 -5.50 -26.62 22.70
C ASP A 80 -6.92 -27.16 22.94
N ALA A 81 -7.15 -28.46 22.70
CA ALA A 81 -8.48 -29.06 22.74
C ALA A 81 -9.17 -29.04 24.12
N ARG A 82 -8.43 -28.69 25.19
CA ARG A 82 -8.92 -28.55 26.56
C ARG A 82 -8.80 -27.12 27.06
N TYR A 83 -8.80 -26.15 26.14
CA TYR A 83 -8.53 -24.76 26.45
C TYR A 83 -9.36 -24.21 27.62
N TYR A 84 -10.63 -24.58 27.72
CA TYR A 84 -11.52 -24.14 28.80
C TYR A 84 -11.36 -24.93 30.12
N ASP A 85 -10.62 -26.04 30.13
CA ASP A 85 -10.48 -26.93 31.30
C ASP A 85 -9.24 -26.62 32.17
N HIS A 86 -8.39 -25.68 31.77
CA HIS A 86 -7.14 -25.34 32.47
C HIS A 86 -6.92 -23.84 32.60
N SER A 87 -5.97 -23.46 33.47
CA SER A 87 -5.62 -22.05 33.77
C SER A 87 -4.21 -21.72 33.28
N GLY A 88 -4.04 -21.60 31.96
CA GLY A 88 -2.81 -21.21 31.27
C GLY A 88 -1.86 -22.36 30.95
N ILE A 89 -1.82 -23.41 31.78
CA ILE A 89 -1.01 -24.60 31.55
C ILE A 89 -1.88 -25.85 31.65
N ASP A 90 -1.89 -26.64 30.58
CA ASP A 90 -2.49 -27.97 30.59
C ASP A 90 -1.53 -28.97 31.25
N ALA A 91 -1.70 -29.18 32.56
CA ALA A 91 -0.88 -30.12 33.33
C ALA A 91 -0.99 -31.56 32.78
N ARG A 92 -2.20 -31.99 32.41
CA ARG A 92 -2.43 -33.33 31.83
C ARG A 92 -1.74 -33.46 30.48
N GLY A 93 -1.80 -32.43 29.63
CA GLY A 93 -1.18 -32.40 28.31
C GLY A 93 0.34 -32.37 28.40
N THR A 94 0.88 -31.61 29.35
CA THR A 94 2.30 -31.53 29.63
C THR A 94 2.85 -32.88 30.10
N LEU A 95 2.18 -33.53 31.06
CA LEU A 95 2.58 -34.86 31.54
C LEU A 95 2.50 -35.92 30.44
N ARG A 96 1.44 -35.90 29.61
CA ARG A 96 1.31 -36.80 28.46
C ARG A 96 2.47 -36.61 27.47
N ALA A 97 2.81 -35.36 27.15
CA ALA A 97 3.89 -35.06 26.23
C ALA A 97 5.25 -35.51 26.78
N LEU A 98 5.50 -35.34 28.08
CA LEU A 98 6.72 -35.85 28.72
C LEU A 98 6.78 -37.37 28.68
N ALA A 99 5.70 -38.06 29.02
CA ALA A 99 5.63 -39.53 29.03
C ALA A 99 5.78 -40.14 27.63
N THR A 100 5.35 -39.42 26.59
CA THR A 100 5.42 -39.87 25.18
C THR A 100 6.62 -39.28 24.44
N LEU A 101 7.54 -38.59 25.12
CA LEU A 101 8.67 -37.87 24.52
C LEU A 101 8.25 -36.92 23.37
N GLY A 102 7.05 -36.35 23.47
CA GLY A 102 6.46 -35.42 22.51
C GLY A 102 5.72 -36.08 21.34
N SER A 103 5.74 -37.41 21.22
CA SER A 103 5.03 -38.14 20.14
C SER A 103 3.51 -38.16 20.31
N GLY A 104 2.99 -37.98 21.54
CA GLY A 104 1.56 -37.97 21.86
C GLY A 104 0.85 -36.61 21.68
N GLY A 105 1.40 -35.71 20.87
CA GLY A 105 0.85 -34.38 20.59
C GLY A 105 1.51 -33.23 21.36
N GLY A 106 1.16 -31.99 20.99
CA GLY A 106 1.72 -30.77 21.58
C GLY A 106 1.37 -30.59 23.07
N ALA A 107 2.30 -30.01 23.83
CA ALA A 107 2.14 -29.68 25.25
C ALA A 107 1.78 -28.21 25.51
N SER A 108 1.90 -27.34 24.51
CA SER A 108 1.74 -25.89 24.69
C SER A 108 0.30 -25.46 24.46
N THR A 109 -0.23 -24.65 25.38
CA THR A 109 -1.58 -24.07 25.34
C THR A 109 -1.62 -22.81 24.49
N ILE A 110 -2.81 -22.34 24.11
CA ILE A 110 -2.98 -21.06 23.39
C ILE A 110 -2.36 -19.90 24.18
N SER A 111 -2.60 -19.84 25.49
CA SER A 111 -2.08 -18.80 26.38
C SER A 111 -0.54 -18.81 26.47
N GLN A 112 0.10 -19.99 26.41
CA GLN A 112 1.56 -20.07 26.30
C GLN A 112 2.09 -19.58 24.96
N GLN A 113 1.37 -19.87 23.87
CA GLN A 113 1.74 -19.37 22.56
C GLN A 113 1.58 -17.85 22.49
N LEU A 114 0.51 -17.30 23.07
CA LEU A 114 0.30 -15.86 23.21
C LEU A 114 1.44 -15.21 24.01
N ALA A 115 1.78 -15.76 25.17
CA ALA A 115 2.89 -15.29 26.00
C ALA A 115 4.23 -15.27 25.23
N LYS A 116 4.47 -16.30 24.41
CA LYS A 116 5.65 -16.36 23.54
C LYS A 116 5.63 -15.22 22.52
N GLN A 117 4.50 -14.99 21.83
CA GLN A 117 4.37 -13.96 20.80
C GLN A 117 4.57 -12.55 21.37
N LEU A 118 3.98 -12.24 22.53
CA LEU A 118 4.06 -10.91 23.15
C LEU A 118 5.44 -10.60 23.75
N PHE A 119 6.10 -11.58 24.38
CA PHE A 119 7.24 -11.29 25.27
C PHE A 119 8.55 -12.01 24.90
N THR A 120 8.55 -12.94 23.94
CA THR A 120 9.77 -13.66 23.52
C THR A 120 10.26 -13.16 22.16
N LYS A 121 11.00 -12.04 22.16
CA LYS A 121 11.49 -11.38 20.92
C LYS A 121 12.39 -12.27 20.05
N GLN A 122 13.22 -13.11 20.67
CA GLN A 122 14.08 -14.07 19.96
C GLN A 122 14.10 -15.41 20.68
N VAL A 123 13.81 -16.49 19.97
CA VAL A 123 13.89 -17.85 20.51
C VAL A 123 15.37 -18.26 20.55
N SER A 124 15.90 -18.55 21.74
CA SER A 124 17.32 -18.92 21.86
C SER A 124 17.60 -20.30 21.25
N ARG A 125 18.77 -20.44 20.62
CA ARG A 125 19.31 -21.73 20.12
C ARG A 125 19.92 -22.57 21.24
N SER A 126 20.27 -21.96 22.38
CA SER A 126 20.79 -22.66 23.55
C SER A 126 19.66 -23.43 24.24
N LYS A 127 19.85 -24.74 24.44
CA LYS A 127 18.84 -25.60 25.11
C LYS A 127 18.53 -25.11 26.53
N PHE A 128 19.54 -24.59 27.23
CA PHE A 128 19.39 -24.07 28.58
C PHE A 128 18.58 -22.77 28.59
N GLU A 129 18.98 -21.77 27.79
CA GLU A 129 18.24 -20.51 27.70
C GLU A 129 16.81 -20.71 27.16
N ARG A 130 16.59 -21.66 26.26
CA ARG A 130 15.25 -22.01 25.78
C ARG A 130 14.37 -22.56 26.89
N ALA A 131 14.92 -23.38 27.80
CA ALA A 131 14.18 -23.86 28.96
C ALA A 131 13.78 -22.69 29.87
N PHE A 132 14.69 -21.72 30.10
CA PHE A 132 14.38 -20.50 30.85
C PHE A 132 13.29 -19.66 30.18
N GLN A 133 13.36 -19.45 28.87
CA GLN A 133 12.29 -18.78 28.10
C GLN A 133 10.96 -19.51 28.26
N LYS A 134 10.96 -20.85 28.22
CA LYS A 134 9.74 -21.64 28.36
C LYS A 134 9.10 -21.51 29.75
N VAL A 135 9.91 -21.41 30.79
CA VAL A 135 9.44 -21.11 32.16
C VAL A 135 8.83 -19.70 32.23
N LYS A 136 9.43 -18.69 31.58
CA LYS A 136 8.81 -17.36 31.48
C LYS A 136 7.47 -17.39 30.76
N GLU A 137 7.39 -18.07 29.62
CA GLU A 137 6.14 -18.26 28.87
C GLU A 137 5.04 -18.86 29.76
N TRP A 138 5.38 -19.83 30.62
CA TRP A 138 4.45 -20.44 31.57
C TRP A 138 3.93 -19.46 32.62
N ILE A 139 4.82 -18.69 33.24
CA ILE A 139 4.45 -17.71 34.27
C ILE A 139 3.57 -16.62 33.66
N ILE A 140 3.93 -16.14 32.47
CA ILE A 140 3.16 -15.11 31.77
C ILE A 140 1.80 -15.66 31.34
N ALA A 141 1.72 -16.89 30.81
CA ALA A 141 0.44 -17.51 30.46
C ALA A 141 -0.52 -17.58 31.66
N ILE A 142 -0.02 -17.94 32.84
CA ILE A 142 -0.82 -17.96 34.07
C ILE A 142 -1.27 -16.54 34.47
N ARG A 143 -0.41 -15.53 34.29
CA ARG A 143 -0.76 -14.13 34.58
C ARG A 143 -1.82 -13.60 33.62
N LEU A 144 -1.69 -13.87 32.33
CA LEU A 144 -2.67 -13.52 31.30
C LEU A 144 -4.04 -14.12 31.64
N GLU A 145 -4.11 -15.40 31.99
CA GLU A 145 -5.38 -16.05 32.35
C GLU A 145 -5.97 -15.62 33.70
N ARG A 146 -5.23 -14.88 34.52
CA ARG A 146 -5.76 -14.26 35.74
C ARG A 146 -6.35 -12.88 35.49
N GLN A 147 -5.88 -12.20 34.44
CA GLN A 147 -6.27 -10.82 34.11
C GLN A 147 -7.30 -10.76 32.99
N TYR A 148 -7.30 -11.75 32.09
CA TYR A 148 -8.16 -11.82 30.92
C TYR A 148 -9.01 -13.07 30.89
N THR A 149 -10.19 -12.93 30.31
CA THR A 149 -11.09 -14.02 29.94
C THR A 149 -10.49 -14.88 28.82
N LYS A 150 -11.07 -16.07 28.63
CA LYS A 150 -10.65 -17.01 27.58
C LYS A 150 -10.90 -16.42 26.19
N GLU A 151 -11.99 -15.68 26.05
CA GLU A 151 -12.38 -14.96 24.85
C GLU A 151 -11.38 -13.86 24.49
N GLU A 152 -11.00 -13.01 25.45
CA GLU A 152 -9.99 -11.96 25.25
C GLU A 152 -8.62 -12.53 24.87
N ILE A 153 -8.23 -13.68 25.40
CA ILE A 153 -6.98 -14.35 25.03
C ILE A 153 -7.02 -14.86 23.58
N ILE A 154 -8.14 -15.44 23.16
CA ILE A 154 -8.34 -15.87 21.77
C ILE A 154 -8.29 -14.64 20.84
N GLU A 155 -8.97 -13.56 21.21
CA GLU A 155 -8.97 -12.30 20.49
C GLU A 155 -7.53 -11.76 20.30
N MET A 156 -6.79 -11.61 21.40
CA MET A 156 -5.40 -11.17 21.37
C MET A 156 -4.54 -12.08 20.50
N TYR A 157 -4.69 -13.40 20.63
CA TYR A 157 -3.90 -14.37 19.87
C TYR A 157 -4.13 -14.21 18.36
N PHE A 158 -5.39 -14.13 17.92
CA PHE A 158 -5.73 -13.90 16.52
C PHE A 158 -5.26 -12.54 16.01
N ASN A 159 -5.27 -11.49 16.83
CA ASN A 159 -4.90 -10.14 16.42
C ASN A 159 -3.38 -9.92 16.29
N ILE A 160 -2.55 -10.69 17.00
CA ILE A 160 -1.10 -10.46 16.99
C ILE A 160 -0.31 -11.44 16.12
N TYR A 161 -0.89 -12.60 15.77
CA TYR A 161 -0.17 -13.65 15.07
C TYR A 161 0.22 -13.23 13.64
N ASP A 162 1.45 -13.52 13.24
CA ASP A 162 1.99 -13.22 11.90
C ASP A 162 1.71 -14.39 10.92
N PHE A 163 0.80 -14.14 9.98
CA PHE A 163 0.44 -15.07 8.90
C PHE A 163 1.34 -14.93 7.65
N ASN A 164 2.46 -14.21 7.74
CA ASN A 164 3.36 -13.78 6.66
C ASN A 164 2.68 -12.91 5.58
N ASN A 165 3.46 -12.42 4.62
CA ASN A 165 2.96 -11.59 3.52
C ASN A 165 2.29 -10.26 3.99
N ASN A 166 2.79 -9.68 5.09
CA ASN A 166 2.19 -8.53 5.80
C ASN A 166 0.77 -8.79 6.36
N ALA A 167 0.41 -10.06 6.54
CA ALA A 167 -0.83 -10.47 7.18
C ALA A 167 -0.65 -10.61 8.70
N ASP A 168 -0.43 -9.47 9.37
CA ASP A 168 -0.33 -9.44 10.83
C ASP A 168 -1.73 -9.37 11.45
N GLY A 169 -2.12 -10.45 12.09
CA GLY A 169 -3.45 -10.62 12.67
C GLY A 169 -4.51 -11.12 11.68
N ILE A 170 -5.59 -11.66 12.23
CA ILE A 170 -6.59 -12.42 11.47
C ILE A 170 -7.34 -11.60 10.43
N ARG A 171 -7.63 -10.31 10.69
CA ARG A 171 -8.30 -9.44 9.69
C ARG A 171 -7.42 -9.22 8.47
N SER A 172 -6.15 -8.88 8.68
CA SER A 172 -5.19 -8.70 7.59
C SER A 172 -5.00 -10.02 6.82
N ALA A 173 -4.92 -11.16 7.51
CA ALA A 173 -4.85 -12.47 6.86
C ALA A 173 -6.10 -12.82 6.04
N SER A 174 -7.29 -12.60 6.60
CA SER A 174 -8.57 -12.88 5.92
C SER A 174 -8.71 -12.06 4.63
N ARG A 175 -8.34 -10.78 4.69
CA ARG A 175 -8.33 -9.90 3.50
C ARG A 175 -7.26 -10.30 2.50
N ILE A 176 -6.03 -10.58 2.97
CA ILE A 176 -4.91 -10.90 2.06
C ILE A 176 -5.10 -12.24 1.36
N TYR A 177 -5.56 -13.28 2.06
CA TYR A 177 -5.67 -14.62 1.47
C TYR A 177 -7.02 -14.89 0.80
N PHE A 178 -8.09 -14.20 1.21
CA PHE A 178 -9.45 -14.49 0.75
C PHE A 178 -10.26 -13.26 0.33
N GLY A 179 -9.77 -12.03 0.52
CA GLY A 179 -10.51 -10.80 0.20
C GLY A 179 -11.75 -10.60 1.07
N LYS A 180 -11.77 -11.12 2.31
CA LYS A 180 -12.94 -11.14 3.20
C LYS A 180 -12.64 -10.56 4.58
N GLU A 181 -13.68 -10.03 5.23
CA GLU A 181 -13.65 -9.81 6.67
C GLU A 181 -13.67 -11.16 7.43
N PRO A 182 -13.06 -11.26 8.63
CA PRO A 182 -13.04 -12.48 9.43
C PRO A 182 -14.41 -13.16 9.59
N GLN A 183 -15.47 -12.39 9.87
CA GLN A 183 -16.85 -12.89 10.02
C GLN A 183 -17.39 -13.59 8.78
N LYS A 184 -16.85 -13.28 7.59
CA LYS A 184 -17.28 -13.82 6.30
C LYS A 184 -16.44 -15.01 5.84
N LEU A 185 -15.42 -15.41 6.61
CA LEU A 185 -14.66 -16.62 6.32
C LEU A 185 -15.58 -17.83 6.36
N ASP A 186 -15.38 -18.76 5.44
CA ASP A 186 -15.96 -20.09 5.56
C ASP A 186 -15.09 -21.01 6.45
N LEU A 187 -15.59 -22.23 6.68
CA LEU A 187 -14.90 -23.23 7.51
C LEU A 187 -13.57 -23.71 6.89
N ARG A 188 -13.47 -23.86 5.56
CA ARG A 188 -12.21 -24.33 4.92
C ARG A 188 -11.14 -23.24 4.98
N GLU A 189 -11.52 -21.99 4.81
CA GLU A 189 -10.64 -20.82 4.91
C GLU A 189 -10.14 -20.66 6.35
N SER A 190 -11.04 -20.81 7.33
CA SER A 190 -10.69 -20.80 8.75
C SER A 190 -9.72 -21.91 9.13
N ALA A 191 -9.97 -23.14 8.65
CA ALA A 191 -9.08 -24.27 8.88
C ALA A 191 -7.69 -24.08 8.25
N MET A 192 -7.61 -23.40 7.10
CA MET A 192 -6.32 -23.04 6.50
C MET A 192 -5.56 -22.06 7.39
N LEU A 193 -6.18 -20.93 7.78
CA LEU A 193 -5.53 -19.91 8.60
C LEU A 193 -5.07 -20.48 9.95
N VAL A 194 -5.89 -21.28 10.61
CA VAL A 194 -5.50 -21.98 11.84
C VAL A 194 -4.36 -22.96 11.57
N GLY A 195 -4.37 -23.65 10.43
CA GLY A 195 -3.29 -24.55 10.04
C GLY A 195 -1.92 -23.86 9.97
N MET A 196 -1.91 -22.58 9.58
CA MET A 196 -0.73 -21.74 9.52
C MET A 196 -0.13 -21.44 10.89
N PHE A 197 -0.90 -21.49 11.99
CA PHE A 197 -0.39 -21.25 13.35
C PHE A 197 0.82 -22.11 13.71
N LYS A 198 0.87 -23.31 13.14
CA LYS A 198 2.00 -24.22 13.30
C LYS A 198 3.31 -23.62 12.78
N ASN A 199 3.28 -23.01 11.60
CA ASN A 199 4.40 -22.33 10.94
C ASN A 199 3.92 -21.65 9.63
N SER A 200 3.63 -20.35 9.66
CA SER A 200 3.19 -19.57 8.49
C SER A 200 4.19 -19.55 7.33
N SER A 201 5.48 -19.80 7.58
CA SER A 201 6.52 -19.78 6.54
C SER A 201 6.51 -21.09 5.75
N LEU A 202 6.36 -22.22 6.46
CA LEU A 202 6.27 -23.54 5.86
C LEU A 202 4.92 -23.77 5.17
N TYR A 203 3.83 -23.34 5.80
CA TYR A 203 2.46 -23.48 5.31
C TYR A 203 1.97 -22.21 4.64
N ASN A 204 2.82 -21.63 3.77
CA ASN A 204 2.45 -20.48 2.96
C ASN A 204 1.81 -20.97 1.65
N PRO A 205 0.54 -20.68 1.39
CA PRO A 205 -0.18 -21.24 0.24
C PRO A 205 0.38 -20.79 -1.12
N ARG A 206 1.09 -19.65 -1.18
CA ARG A 206 1.70 -19.15 -2.42
C ARG A 206 3.00 -19.88 -2.79
N ARG A 207 3.68 -20.45 -1.79
CA ARG A 207 4.99 -21.11 -1.97
C ARG A 207 4.89 -22.62 -1.85
N ASN A 208 3.91 -23.11 -1.10
CA ASN A 208 3.71 -24.51 -0.75
C ASN A 208 2.21 -24.80 -0.64
N GLU A 209 1.52 -24.78 -1.77
CA GLU A 209 0.08 -25.02 -1.83
C GLU A 209 -0.30 -26.40 -1.28
N GLU A 210 0.38 -27.46 -1.75
CA GLU A 210 0.11 -28.84 -1.35
C GLU A 210 0.34 -29.07 0.15
N GLY A 211 1.46 -28.57 0.70
CA GLY A 211 1.73 -28.68 2.14
C GLY A 211 0.71 -27.89 2.97
N THR A 212 0.26 -26.74 2.48
CA THR A 212 -0.77 -25.93 3.14
C THR A 212 -2.13 -26.62 3.11
N LEU A 213 -2.50 -27.21 1.96
CA LEU A 213 -3.70 -28.05 1.79
C LEU A 213 -3.71 -29.22 2.77
N ASN A 214 -2.61 -29.97 2.84
CA ASN A 214 -2.46 -31.09 3.78
C ASN A 214 -2.57 -30.62 5.23
N ARG A 215 -2.00 -29.47 5.58
CA ARG A 215 -2.10 -28.92 6.94
C ARG A 215 -3.50 -28.48 7.29
N ARG A 216 -4.23 -27.83 6.38
CA ARG A 216 -5.65 -27.50 6.53
C ARG A 216 -6.50 -28.75 6.76
N ASN A 217 -6.21 -29.84 6.04
CA ASN A 217 -6.89 -31.12 6.24
C ASN A 217 -6.61 -31.75 7.61
N VAL A 218 -5.40 -31.56 8.17
CA VAL A 218 -5.12 -31.94 9.57
C VAL A 218 -6.00 -31.17 10.55
N VAL A 219 -6.23 -29.87 10.32
CA VAL A 219 -7.14 -29.06 11.15
C VAL A 219 -8.57 -29.59 11.09
N LEU A 220 -9.10 -29.85 9.89
CA LEU A 220 -10.43 -30.42 9.70
C LEU A 220 -10.59 -31.78 10.42
N ASN A 221 -9.56 -32.65 10.34
CA ASN A 221 -9.55 -33.92 11.04
C ASN A 221 -9.54 -33.74 12.57
N GLN A 222 -8.84 -32.73 13.09
CA GLN A 222 -8.84 -32.42 14.52
C GLN A 222 -10.20 -31.89 14.98
N MET A 223 -10.84 -31.03 14.18
CA MET A 223 -12.21 -30.56 14.46
C MET A 223 -13.20 -31.72 14.52
N TYR A 224 -13.11 -32.68 13.58
CA TYR A 224 -13.92 -33.90 13.63
C TYR A 224 -13.65 -34.72 14.89
N LYS A 225 -12.38 -35.00 15.19
CA LYS A 225 -11.97 -35.79 16.35
C LYS A 225 -12.52 -35.27 17.69
N TYR A 226 -12.61 -33.94 17.84
CA TYR A 226 -13.13 -33.31 19.06
C TYR A 226 -14.60 -32.87 18.96
N GLY A 227 -15.32 -33.30 17.92
CA GLY A 227 -16.77 -33.12 17.81
C GLY A 227 -17.23 -31.73 17.34
N PHE A 228 -16.33 -30.91 16.80
CA PHE A 228 -16.67 -29.59 16.23
C PHE A 228 -17.11 -29.66 14.77
N LEU A 229 -16.93 -30.81 14.11
CA LEU A 229 -17.26 -31.03 12.71
C LEU A 229 -17.82 -32.44 12.53
N ASP A 230 -18.86 -32.60 11.72
CA ASP A 230 -19.37 -33.93 11.40
C ASP A 230 -18.53 -34.63 10.32
N GLU A 231 -18.64 -35.95 10.23
CA GLU A 231 -17.83 -36.76 9.31
C GLU A 231 -18.09 -36.42 7.83
N THR A 232 -19.35 -36.14 7.48
CA THR A 232 -19.76 -35.86 6.10
C THR A 232 -19.20 -34.52 5.63
N ALA A 233 -19.32 -33.48 6.45
CA ALA A 233 -18.75 -32.16 6.22
C ALA A 233 -17.22 -32.23 6.13
N LYS A 234 -16.57 -32.97 7.03
CA LYS A 234 -15.12 -33.20 6.98
C LYS A 234 -14.70 -33.86 5.67
N ASP A 235 -15.37 -34.94 5.25
CA ASP A 235 -15.04 -35.66 4.00
C ASP A 235 -15.28 -34.82 2.74
N SER A 236 -16.28 -33.94 2.77
CA SER A 236 -16.52 -32.99 1.69
C SER A 236 -15.44 -31.91 1.63
N LEU A 237 -15.11 -31.29 2.77
CA LEU A 237 -14.20 -30.14 2.82
C LEU A 237 -12.76 -30.51 2.51
N VAL A 238 -12.30 -31.71 2.92
CA VAL A 238 -10.95 -32.21 2.63
C VAL A 238 -10.67 -32.32 1.13
N LYS A 239 -11.72 -32.48 0.31
CA LYS A 239 -11.62 -32.57 -1.17
C LYS A 239 -11.62 -31.21 -1.87
N THR A 240 -11.92 -30.13 -1.16
CA THR A 240 -11.97 -28.78 -1.75
C THR A 240 -10.56 -28.20 -1.89
N ASP A 241 -10.35 -27.37 -2.91
CA ASP A 241 -9.15 -26.53 -3.00
C ASP A 241 -9.08 -25.49 -1.85
N LEU A 242 -7.97 -24.76 -1.78
CA LEU A 242 -7.78 -23.72 -0.75
C LEU A 242 -8.67 -22.49 -0.97
N GLY A 243 -9.29 -22.32 -2.16
CA GLY A 243 -10.17 -21.19 -2.45
C GLY A 243 -9.52 -19.81 -2.34
N LEU A 244 -8.20 -19.69 -2.62
CA LEU A 244 -7.46 -18.44 -2.45
C LEU A 244 -8.00 -17.34 -3.36
N ASN A 245 -8.22 -16.17 -2.76
CA ASN A 245 -8.39 -14.91 -3.47
C ASN A 245 -7.33 -13.95 -2.94
N TYR A 246 -6.09 -14.17 -3.41
CA TYR A 246 -4.93 -13.51 -2.83
C TYR A 246 -4.83 -12.06 -3.32
N SER A 247 -5.02 -11.11 -2.41
CA SER A 247 -4.86 -9.67 -2.65
C SER A 247 -3.84 -9.08 -1.67
N PRO A 248 -2.58 -8.87 -2.07
CA PRO A 248 -1.57 -8.34 -1.17
C PRO A 248 -1.94 -6.92 -0.70
N GLU A 249 -2.07 -6.72 0.61
CA GLU A 249 -2.09 -5.38 1.20
C GLU A 249 -0.64 -4.90 1.35
N SER A 250 -0.21 -3.99 0.48
CA SER A 250 1.08 -3.31 0.61
C SER A 250 0.94 -1.81 0.36
N HIS A 251 1.93 -1.02 0.77
CA HIS A 251 1.97 0.41 0.43
C HIS A 251 2.13 0.68 -1.07
N ARG A 252 2.46 -0.34 -1.87
CA ARG A 252 2.73 -0.22 -3.32
C ARG A 252 1.75 -0.97 -4.21
N GLU A 253 0.80 -1.69 -3.61
CA GLU A 253 -0.18 -2.53 -4.29
C GLU A 253 -1.58 -2.23 -3.73
N GLY A 254 -2.60 -2.59 -4.49
CA GLY A 254 -3.99 -2.21 -4.23
C GLY A 254 -4.38 -0.85 -4.82
N ILE A 255 -5.59 -0.39 -4.49
CA ILE A 255 -6.16 0.84 -5.05
C ILE A 255 -5.57 2.10 -4.42
N ALA A 256 -5.69 3.21 -5.13
CA ALA A 256 -5.36 4.57 -4.68
C ALA A 256 -3.92 4.74 -4.18
N THR A 257 -2.96 3.94 -4.66
CA THR A 257 -1.57 3.91 -4.13
C THR A 257 -0.88 5.28 -4.17
N TYR A 258 -1.05 6.03 -5.27
CA TYR A 258 -0.53 7.40 -5.38
C TYR A 258 -1.16 8.34 -4.35
N PHE A 259 -2.48 8.29 -4.18
CA PHE A 259 -3.18 9.09 -3.19
C PHE A 259 -2.79 8.71 -1.76
N ARG A 260 -2.60 7.42 -1.47
CA ARG A 260 -2.16 6.92 -0.17
C ARG A 260 -0.79 7.46 0.20
N GLU A 261 0.14 7.56 -0.75
CA GLU A 261 1.45 8.16 -0.48
C GLU A 261 1.37 9.69 -0.34
N TYR A 262 0.58 10.36 -1.18
CA TYR A 262 0.28 11.79 -1.00
C TYR A 262 -0.28 12.05 0.42
N LEU A 263 -1.28 11.26 0.83
CA LEU A 263 -1.90 11.31 2.15
C LEU A 263 -0.90 11.00 3.26
N ARG A 264 0.05 10.09 3.05
CA ARG A 264 1.10 9.81 4.02
C ARG A 264 1.95 11.04 4.27
N SER A 265 2.36 11.75 3.21
CA SER A 265 3.11 13.00 3.34
C SER A 265 2.28 14.05 4.07
N PHE A 266 1.03 14.24 3.65
CA PHE A 266 0.09 15.15 4.28
C PHE A 266 -0.08 14.86 5.78
N MET A 267 -0.27 13.59 6.15
CA MET A 267 -0.47 13.18 7.55
C MET A 267 0.79 13.36 8.40
N LYS A 268 1.99 13.22 7.83
CA LYS A 268 3.25 13.56 8.53
C LYS A 268 3.29 15.06 8.87
N ASP A 269 2.93 15.91 7.92
CA ASP A 269 2.90 17.36 8.14
C ASP A 269 1.81 17.74 9.15
N TRP A 270 0.61 17.16 9.00
CA TRP A 270 -0.50 17.31 9.94
C TRP A 270 -0.11 16.91 11.36
N ALA A 271 0.54 15.75 11.56
CA ALA A 271 0.97 15.28 12.88
C ALA A 271 2.09 16.15 13.49
N ASN A 272 2.81 16.91 12.66
CA ASN A 272 3.85 17.84 13.11
C ASN A 272 3.29 19.19 13.57
N GLN A 273 2.07 19.58 13.18
CA GLN A 273 1.43 20.83 13.61
C GLN A 273 1.11 20.81 15.11
N GLU A 274 1.37 21.91 15.81
CA GLU A 274 1.12 22.04 17.25
C GLU A 274 -0.37 21.97 17.60
N SER A 275 -1.25 22.41 16.70
CA SER A 275 -2.70 22.32 16.85
C SER A 275 -3.24 20.88 16.91
N ASN A 276 -2.45 19.89 16.44
CA ASN A 276 -2.87 18.50 16.31
C ASN A 276 -2.14 17.58 17.30
N ARG A 277 -1.64 18.11 18.42
CA ARG A 277 -1.03 17.29 19.48
C ARG A 277 -2.09 16.46 20.20
N LYS A 278 -1.65 15.36 20.79
CA LYS A 278 -2.46 14.55 21.72
C LYS A 278 -2.80 15.37 22.98
N PRO A 279 -3.79 14.95 23.78
CA PRO A 279 -4.11 15.60 25.05
C PRO A 279 -2.93 15.72 26.03
N ASP A 280 -1.95 14.81 25.93
CA ASP A 280 -0.72 14.82 26.72
C ASP A 280 0.41 15.71 26.14
N GLY A 281 0.15 16.39 25.02
CA GLY A 281 1.10 17.25 24.32
C GLY A 281 2.06 16.53 23.36
N SER A 282 2.01 15.20 23.27
CA SER A 282 2.85 14.43 22.35
C SER A 282 2.32 14.43 20.91
N LYS A 283 3.16 14.01 19.95
CA LYS A 283 2.77 13.90 18.53
C LYS A 283 2.04 12.59 18.27
N TYR A 284 1.06 12.60 17.37
CA TYR A 284 0.52 11.35 16.82
C TYR A 284 1.58 10.63 15.99
N ASN A 285 1.75 9.33 16.23
CA ASN A 285 2.45 8.44 15.33
C ASN A 285 1.47 7.85 14.33
N ILE A 286 1.51 8.35 13.10
CA ILE A 286 0.59 7.96 12.03
C ILE A 286 0.66 6.46 11.65
N ASN A 287 1.64 5.70 12.13
CA ASN A 287 1.80 4.28 11.82
C ASN A 287 1.43 3.33 12.96
N THR A 288 1.34 3.81 14.21
CA THR A 288 1.19 2.92 15.38
C THR A 288 0.06 3.31 16.32
N ASP A 289 -0.49 4.52 16.19
CA ASP A 289 -1.55 5.03 17.06
C ASP A 289 -2.96 4.61 16.61
N GLY A 290 -3.09 3.80 15.56
CA GLY A 290 -4.39 3.26 15.11
C GLY A 290 -5.39 4.32 14.63
N LEU A 291 -4.93 5.40 14.00
CA LEU A 291 -5.80 6.48 13.53
C LEU A 291 -6.80 5.97 12.47
N LYS A 292 -8.03 6.49 12.49
CA LYS A 292 -9.01 6.30 11.40
C LYS A 292 -9.04 7.57 10.55
N ILE A 293 -8.61 7.47 9.29
CA ILE A 293 -8.48 8.59 8.36
C ILE A 293 -9.59 8.48 7.32
N TYR A 294 -10.62 9.31 7.44
CA TYR A 294 -11.73 9.37 6.49
C TYR A 294 -11.38 10.30 5.34
N THR A 295 -11.57 9.83 4.11
CA THR A 295 -11.20 10.54 2.88
C THR A 295 -12.41 10.73 1.98
N THR A 296 -12.27 11.57 0.96
CA THR A 296 -13.34 11.84 -0.01
C THR A 296 -13.29 10.92 -1.24
N ILE A 297 -12.26 10.08 -1.37
CA ILE A 297 -12.12 9.14 -2.47
C ILE A 297 -13.27 8.15 -2.43
N ASP A 298 -13.98 7.94 -3.53
CA ASP A 298 -14.98 6.88 -3.67
C ASP A 298 -14.27 5.64 -4.20
N SER A 299 -14.31 4.53 -3.45
CA SER A 299 -13.52 3.34 -3.79
C SER A 299 -13.94 2.69 -5.11
N ARG A 300 -15.23 2.79 -5.47
CA ARG A 300 -15.77 2.24 -6.72
C ARG A 300 -15.32 3.08 -7.91
N MET A 301 -15.44 4.41 -7.81
CA MET A 301 -14.99 5.33 -8.85
C MET A 301 -13.47 5.23 -9.05
N GLN A 302 -12.72 5.10 -7.96
CA GLN A 302 -11.27 4.91 -8.00
C GLN A 302 -10.92 3.63 -8.77
N GLN A 303 -11.58 2.50 -8.46
CA GLN A 303 -11.36 1.24 -9.16
C GLN A 303 -11.63 1.37 -10.66
N TYR A 304 -12.76 1.98 -11.06
CA TYR A 304 -13.08 2.20 -12.47
C TYR A 304 -12.03 3.02 -13.21
N ALA A 305 -11.44 4.02 -12.55
CA ALA A 305 -10.41 4.85 -13.15
C ALA A 305 -9.08 4.10 -13.32
N GLU A 306 -8.69 3.30 -12.32
CA GLU A 306 -7.49 2.45 -12.42
C GLU A 306 -7.67 1.35 -13.48
N ASP A 307 -8.85 0.72 -13.54
CA ASP A 307 -9.19 -0.28 -14.56
C ASP A 307 -9.15 0.33 -15.97
N ALA A 308 -9.67 1.55 -16.14
CA ALA A 308 -9.61 2.26 -17.41
C ALA A 308 -8.16 2.51 -17.85
N VAL A 309 -7.27 2.89 -16.91
CA VAL A 309 -5.84 3.03 -17.20
C VAL A 309 -5.25 1.70 -17.63
N MET A 310 -5.52 0.62 -16.90
CA MET A 310 -5.02 -0.72 -17.22
C MET A 310 -5.53 -1.24 -18.58
N GLN A 311 -6.77 -0.91 -18.95
CA GLN A 311 -7.38 -1.33 -20.21
C GLN A 311 -6.85 -0.54 -21.42
N HIS A 312 -6.66 0.78 -21.27
CA HIS A 312 -6.37 1.65 -22.41
C HIS A 312 -4.87 1.88 -22.64
N MET A 313 -4.07 1.94 -21.57
CA MET A 313 -2.64 2.25 -21.69
C MET A 313 -1.84 1.27 -22.55
N PRO A 314 -2.07 -0.06 -22.54
CA PRO A 314 -1.34 -0.97 -23.42
C PRO A 314 -1.48 -0.61 -24.91
N ARG A 315 -2.69 -0.21 -25.33
CA ARG A 315 -2.94 0.21 -26.71
C ARG A 315 -2.25 1.54 -27.04
N LEU A 316 -2.31 2.51 -26.12
CA LEU A 316 -1.64 3.80 -26.31
C LEU A 316 -0.12 3.64 -26.33
N GLN A 317 0.42 2.77 -25.48
CA GLN A 317 1.84 2.44 -25.46
C GLN A 317 2.28 1.79 -26.78
N ALA A 318 1.49 0.87 -27.34
CA ALA A 318 1.81 0.26 -28.63
C ALA A 318 1.88 1.28 -29.77
N GLU A 319 0.99 2.28 -29.78
CA GLU A 319 1.06 3.38 -30.75
C GLU A 319 2.28 4.28 -30.50
N PHE A 320 2.61 4.58 -29.25
CA PHE A 320 3.82 5.30 -28.90
C PHE A 320 5.09 4.57 -29.37
N ASP A 321 5.16 3.26 -29.15
CA ASP A 321 6.30 2.43 -29.58
C ASP A 321 6.41 2.39 -31.11
N HIS A 322 5.28 2.34 -31.83
CA HIS A 322 5.23 2.43 -33.29
C HIS A 322 5.75 3.78 -33.83
N GLN A 323 5.54 4.88 -33.09
CA GLN A 323 6.10 6.19 -33.43
C GLN A 323 7.58 6.31 -33.06
N ASN A 324 8.05 5.54 -32.08
CA ASN A 324 9.41 5.60 -31.53
C ASN A 324 10.33 4.46 -31.99
N THR A 325 10.14 3.94 -33.20
CA THR A 325 11.10 3.00 -33.81
C THR A 325 12.39 3.72 -34.20
N PRO A 326 13.57 3.04 -34.22
CA PRO A 326 14.84 3.68 -34.61
C PRO A 326 14.83 4.35 -35.99
N LYS A 327 13.95 3.90 -36.89
CA LYS A 327 13.76 4.50 -38.22
C LYS A 327 12.99 5.82 -38.18
N ARG A 328 12.02 5.95 -37.27
CA ARG A 328 11.15 7.13 -37.13
C ARG A 328 11.69 8.14 -36.12
N ASN A 329 12.28 7.63 -35.05
CA ASN A 329 12.94 8.40 -34.00
C ASN A 329 14.30 7.76 -33.68
N PRO A 330 15.40 8.26 -34.28
CA PRO A 330 16.76 7.77 -34.01
C PRO A 330 17.19 7.94 -32.54
N THR A 331 16.60 8.90 -31.82
CA THR A 331 16.90 9.20 -30.42
C THR A 331 15.84 8.64 -29.44
N ALA A 332 15.00 7.70 -29.88
CA ALA A 332 13.92 7.12 -29.06
C ALA A 332 14.37 6.70 -27.64
N PRO A 333 13.56 6.95 -26.60
CA PRO A 333 12.22 7.58 -26.62
C PRO A 333 12.26 9.11 -26.55
N PHE A 334 13.42 9.74 -26.74
CA PHE A 334 13.58 11.19 -26.59
C PHE A 334 13.11 11.92 -27.83
N LEU A 335 12.52 13.10 -27.63
CA LEU A 335 12.14 14.03 -28.69
C LEU A 335 12.92 15.32 -28.49
N GLU A 336 13.39 15.91 -29.58
CA GLU A 336 14.06 17.21 -29.60
C GLU A 336 15.32 17.30 -28.72
N LEU A 337 15.94 16.15 -28.40
CA LEU A 337 17.24 16.09 -27.72
C LEU A 337 18.32 15.54 -28.63
N ASP A 338 19.50 16.14 -28.57
CA ASP A 338 20.70 15.59 -29.19
C ASP A 338 21.36 14.49 -28.33
N GLN A 339 22.37 13.81 -28.88
CA GLN A 339 23.03 12.70 -28.19
C GLN A 339 23.77 13.15 -26.92
N SER A 340 24.33 14.36 -26.89
CA SER A 340 25.02 14.88 -25.72
C SER A 340 24.04 15.16 -24.57
N GLU A 341 22.89 15.76 -24.89
CA GLU A 341 21.82 16.02 -23.94
C GLU A 341 21.23 14.72 -23.38
N ILE A 342 21.09 13.69 -24.22
CA ILE A 342 20.65 12.35 -23.81
C ILE A 342 21.68 11.72 -22.86
N ASP A 343 22.96 11.78 -23.19
CA ASP A 343 24.02 11.23 -22.36
C ASP A 343 24.04 11.91 -20.99
N ASP A 344 23.86 13.23 -20.93
CA ASP A 344 23.80 13.98 -19.69
C ASP A 344 22.53 13.70 -18.88
N LEU A 345 21.38 13.52 -19.55
CA LEU A 345 20.14 13.06 -18.92
C LEU A 345 20.34 11.68 -18.26
N MET A 346 20.95 10.74 -18.98
CA MET A 346 21.19 9.38 -18.50
C MET A 346 22.22 9.37 -17.36
N LYS A 347 23.30 10.15 -17.44
CA LYS A 347 24.27 10.31 -16.33
C LYS A 347 23.63 10.92 -15.09
N ARG A 348 22.77 11.93 -15.22
CA ARG A 348 22.03 12.49 -14.08
C ARG A 348 21.13 11.45 -13.43
N GLY A 349 20.35 10.72 -14.24
CA GLY A 349 19.51 9.63 -13.74
C GLY A 349 20.31 8.53 -13.03
N MET A 350 21.50 8.21 -13.55
CA MET A 350 22.41 7.23 -12.96
C MET A 350 22.83 7.68 -11.55
N ARG A 351 23.29 8.92 -11.40
CA ARG A 351 23.72 9.49 -10.11
C ARG A 351 22.61 9.64 -9.08
N GLN A 352 21.38 9.85 -9.53
CA GLN A 352 20.19 9.99 -8.67
C GLN A 352 19.58 8.64 -8.26
N SER A 353 20.05 7.53 -8.82
CA SER A 353 19.47 6.21 -8.54
C SER A 353 19.85 5.67 -7.16
N GLU A 354 18.94 4.88 -6.57
CA GLU A 354 19.21 4.14 -5.33
C GLU A 354 20.41 3.20 -5.46
N ARG A 355 20.63 2.64 -6.66
CA ARG A 355 21.81 1.81 -6.96
C ARG A 355 23.10 2.61 -6.77
N TRP A 356 23.15 3.84 -7.29
CA TRP A 356 24.31 4.72 -7.10
C TRP A 356 24.48 5.06 -5.63
N ARG A 357 23.41 5.46 -4.94
CA ARG A 357 23.43 5.78 -3.50
C ARG A 357 23.98 4.61 -2.67
N HIS A 358 23.50 3.39 -2.90
CA HIS A 358 23.93 2.18 -2.21
C HIS A 358 25.41 1.84 -2.48
N LEU A 359 25.81 1.79 -3.76
CA LEU A 359 27.20 1.47 -4.09
C LEU A 359 28.19 2.53 -3.56
N LYS A 360 27.78 3.80 -3.57
CA LYS A 360 28.62 4.90 -3.11
C LYS A 360 28.72 4.96 -1.58
N ASN A 361 27.59 4.92 -0.89
CA ASN A 361 27.53 5.22 0.54
C ASN A 361 27.64 3.98 1.42
N ASP A 362 27.09 2.85 0.98
CA ASP A 362 27.04 1.62 1.79
C ASP A 362 28.23 0.71 1.47
N LEU A 363 28.67 0.70 0.21
CA LEU A 363 29.77 -0.16 -0.28
C LEU A 363 31.06 0.61 -0.62
N ASN A 364 31.09 1.94 -0.42
CA ASN A 364 32.26 2.82 -0.61
C ASN A 364 32.97 2.63 -1.97
N LYS A 365 32.21 2.38 -3.05
CA LYS A 365 32.76 2.20 -4.40
C LYS A 365 33.18 3.53 -5.04
N SER A 366 34.22 3.47 -5.86
CA SER A 366 34.63 4.63 -6.67
C SER A 366 33.61 4.92 -7.78
N ASP A 367 33.46 6.19 -8.20
CA ASP A 367 32.53 6.58 -9.28
C ASP A 367 32.77 5.76 -10.56
N LYS A 368 34.03 5.44 -10.86
CA LYS A 368 34.41 4.61 -12.02
C LYS A 368 33.86 3.19 -11.93
N GLU A 369 33.96 2.54 -10.76
CA GLU A 369 33.39 1.21 -10.54
C GLU A 369 31.86 1.24 -10.61
N ILE A 370 31.24 2.29 -10.07
CA ILE A 370 29.78 2.45 -10.08
C ILE A 370 29.29 2.57 -11.51
N ILE A 371 29.86 3.47 -12.32
CA ILE A 371 29.51 3.64 -13.73
C ILE A 371 29.67 2.32 -14.49
N ALA A 372 30.79 1.61 -14.31
CA ALA A 372 31.01 0.32 -14.94
C ALA A 372 29.96 -0.74 -14.53
N SER A 373 29.36 -0.63 -13.35
CA SER A 373 28.30 -1.53 -12.90
C SER A 373 26.97 -1.36 -13.63
N PHE A 374 26.74 -0.22 -14.29
CA PHE A 374 25.53 0.04 -15.10
C PHE A 374 25.60 -0.62 -16.48
N GLU A 375 26.80 -1.02 -16.92
CA GLU A 375 27.05 -1.71 -18.18
C GLU A 375 27.06 -3.24 -18.07
N LYS A 376 27.00 -3.75 -16.83
CA LYS A 376 27.00 -5.19 -16.57
C LYS A 376 25.55 -5.69 -16.47
N PRO A 377 25.14 -6.68 -17.30
CA PRO A 377 23.84 -7.30 -17.16
C PRO A 377 23.65 -7.91 -15.77
N VAL A 378 22.47 -7.69 -15.19
CA VAL A 378 22.07 -8.27 -13.90
C VAL A 378 20.64 -8.78 -14.00
N GLU A 379 20.34 -9.80 -13.20
CA GLU A 379 18.97 -10.25 -12.99
C GLU A 379 18.15 -9.12 -12.36
N MET A 380 16.98 -8.84 -12.92
CA MET A 380 16.07 -7.83 -12.43
C MET A 380 14.62 -8.14 -12.82
N LYS A 381 13.69 -7.61 -12.04
CA LYS A 381 12.26 -7.63 -12.35
C LYS A 381 11.84 -6.26 -12.87
N ILE A 382 11.25 -6.21 -14.07
CA ILE A 382 10.82 -4.97 -14.70
C ILE A 382 9.32 -4.98 -14.99
N PHE A 383 8.73 -3.79 -15.07
CA PHE A 383 7.35 -3.62 -15.51
C PHE A 383 7.18 -4.04 -16.97
N SER A 384 6.07 -4.68 -17.32
CA SER A 384 5.69 -4.93 -18.72
C SER A 384 4.18 -5.01 -18.87
N TRP A 385 3.61 -4.32 -19.88
CA TRP A 385 2.17 -4.39 -20.16
C TRP A 385 1.69 -5.79 -20.58
N SER A 386 2.56 -6.58 -21.23
CA SER A 386 2.20 -7.89 -21.77
C SER A 386 2.41 -9.04 -20.79
N ALA A 387 3.07 -8.80 -19.66
CA ALA A 387 3.37 -9.84 -18.68
C ALA A 387 2.20 -10.04 -17.70
N PRO A 388 1.91 -11.29 -17.27
CA PRO A 388 0.96 -11.54 -16.19
C PRO A 388 1.36 -10.77 -14.93
N GLY A 389 0.43 -10.02 -14.32
CA GLY A 389 0.72 -9.17 -13.16
C GLY A 389 1.62 -7.96 -13.45
N ASN A 390 1.83 -7.65 -14.74
CA ASN A 390 2.63 -6.54 -15.24
C ASN A 390 4.12 -6.53 -14.83
N GLU A 391 4.69 -7.69 -14.51
CA GLU A 391 6.09 -7.84 -14.15
C GLU A 391 6.74 -9.02 -14.88
N ILE A 392 7.97 -8.85 -15.34
CA ILE A 392 8.77 -9.92 -15.96
C ILE A 392 10.18 -9.95 -15.36
N ASP A 393 10.66 -11.16 -15.07
CA ASP A 393 12.05 -11.41 -14.70
C ASP A 393 12.92 -11.42 -15.96
N THR A 394 14.02 -10.67 -15.95
CA THR A 394 14.91 -10.51 -17.10
C THR A 394 16.36 -10.31 -16.67
N ILE A 395 17.29 -10.44 -17.63
CA ILE A 395 18.69 -10.08 -17.47
C ILE A 395 18.97 -8.91 -18.40
N MET A 396 19.22 -7.73 -17.83
CA MET A 396 19.40 -6.50 -18.57
C MET A 396 20.50 -5.64 -17.93
N LYS A 397 21.16 -4.78 -18.71
CA LYS A 397 22.04 -3.77 -18.14
C LYS A 397 21.21 -2.70 -17.41
N PRO A 398 21.62 -2.21 -16.23
CA PRO A 398 20.92 -1.12 -15.56
C PRO A 398 20.76 0.14 -16.43
N ILE A 399 21.72 0.45 -17.32
CA ILE A 399 21.60 1.59 -18.24
C ILE A 399 20.46 1.40 -19.26
N ASP A 400 20.28 0.19 -19.77
CA ASP A 400 19.21 -0.16 -20.70
C ASP A 400 17.86 -0.14 -19.99
N SER A 401 17.81 -0.61 -18.74
CA SER A 401 16.62 -0.53 -17.88
C SER A 401 16.18 0.91 -17.65
N MET A 402 17.12 1.83 -17.40
CA MET A 402 16.80 3.25 -17.27
C MET A 402 16.20 3.83 -18.55
N ARG A 403 16.71 3.44 -19.73
CA ARG A 403 16.16 3.88 -21.02
C ARG A 403 14.79 3.25 -21.27
N TYR A 404 14.62 1.97 -20.93
CA TYR A 404 13.36 1.24 -21.00
C TYR A 404 12.25 1.94 -20.21
N TYR A 405 12.49 2.31 -18.96
CA TYR A 405 11.51 3.02 -18.14
C TYR A 405 11.18 4.43 -18.65
N LYS A 406 12.08 5.06 -19.40
CA LYS A 406 11.82 6.35 -20.07
C LYS A 406 10.97 6.22 -21.33
N SER A 407 10.76 5.00 -21.83
CA SER A 407 9.94 4.74 -23.01
C SER A 407 8.45 4.58 -22.70
N PHE A 408 8.03 4.72 -21.44
CA PHE A 408 6.63 4.57 -21.08
C PHE A 408 5.86 5.87 -21.13
N LEU A 409 4.65 5.81 -21.71
CA LEU A 409 3.64 6.84 -21.54
C LEU A 409 3.12 6.84 -20.11
N HIS A 410 2.95 8.05 -19.56
CA HIS A 410 2.48 8.23 -18.20
C HIS A 410 1.08 8.88 -18.18
N PRO A 411 0.08 8.24 -17.55
CA PRO A 411 -1.22 8.83 -17.34
C PRO A 411 -1.27 9.63 -16.02
N GLY A 412 -2.18 10.59 -15.96
CA GLY A 412 -2.62 11.24 -14.73
C GLY A 412 -4.12 11.54 -14.84
N LEU A 413 -4.89 11.21 -13.82
CA LEU A 413 -6.33 11.45 -13.79
C LEU A 413 -6.77 11.83 -12.38
N MET A 414 -7.60 12.87 -12.30
CA MET A 414 -8.26 13.29 -11.07
C MET A 414 -9.72 13.60 -11.40
N SER A 415 -10.64 13.22 -10.51
CA SER A 415 -12.04 13.60 -10.61
C SER A 415 -12.48 14.31 -9.34
N VAL A 416 -13.23 15.40 -9.51
CA VAL A 416 -13.67 16.30 -8.44
C VAL A 416 -15.16 16.53 -8.57
N GLU A 417 -15.85 16.50 -7.43
CA GLU A 417 -17.25 16.91 -7.31
C GLU A 417 -17.35 18.45 -7.35
N PRO A 418 -17.92 19.07 -8.40
CA PRO A 418 -17.85 20.52 -8.60
C PRO A 418 -18.49 21.35 -7.48
N GLN A 419 -19.53 20.82 -6.83
CA GLN A 419 -20.30 21.54 -5.81
C GLN A 419 -19.54 21.64 -4.47
N THR A 420 -18.69 20.66 -4.15
CA THR A 420 -18.01 20.54 -2.86
C THR A 420 -16.50 20.72 -2.96
N GLY A 421 -15.93 20.55 -4.15
CA GLY A 421 -14.48 20.46 -4.36
C GLY A 421 -13.89 19.13 -3.89
N HIS A 422 -14.70 18.17 -3.45
CA HIS A 422 -14.23 16.87 -2.99
C HIS A 422 -13.61 16.08 -4.14
N VAL A 423 -12.34 15.70 -3.98
CA VAL A 423 -11.68 14.76 -4.87
C VAL A 423 -12.25 13.37 -4.65
N LYS A 424 -12.84 12.78 -5.69
CA LYS A 424 -13.42 11.43 -5.66
C LYS A 424 -12.48 10.37 -6.22
N VAL A 425 -11.59 10.76 -7.14
CA VAL A 425 -10.65 9.87 -7.82
C VAL A 425 -9.29 10.52 -7.94
N TRP A 426 -8.23 9.74 -7.72
CA TRP A 426 -6.84 10.15 -7.84
C TRP A 426 -5.98 9.03 -8.42
N VAL A 427 -5.61 9.15 -9.69
CA VAL A 427 -4.72 8.24 -10.40
C VAL A 427 -3.47 9.00 -10.80
N GLY A 428 -2.42 8.87 -9.98
CA GLY A 428 -1.13 9.54 -10.19
C GLY A 428 -0.24 8.88 -11.24
N GLY A 429 -0.61 7.72 -11.75
CA GLY A 429 0.16 6.96 -12.74
C GLY A 429 -0.40 5.55 -12.94
N MET A 430 0.30 4.76 -13.74
CA MET A 430 -0.15 3.43 -14.18
C MET A 430 0.17 2.28 -13.21
N ASN A 431 1.26 2.40 -12.45
CA ASN A 431 1.69 1.35 -11.54
C ASN A 431 2.67 1.94 -10.51
N TYR A 432 2.23 2.12 -9.28
CA TYR A 432 3.02 2.79 -8.25
C TYR A 432 4.28 2.02 -7.84
N LYS A 433 4.28 0.68 -7.96
CA LYS A 433 5.44 -0.16 -7.64
C LYS A 433 6.64 0.17 -8.52
N HIS A 434 6.42 0.49 -9.79
CA HIS A 434 7.46 0.82 -10.77
C HIS A 434 7.59 2.31 -11.06
N PHE A 435 6.51 3.08 -10.90
CA PHE A 435 6.44 4.49 -11.28
C PHE A 435 5.88 5.33 -10.14
N GLN A 436 6.75 5.75 -9.21
CA GLN A 436 6.33 6.44 -7.99
C GLN A 436 6.06 7.96 -8.16
N TYR A 437 6.36 8.51 -9.34
CA TYR A 437 6.11 9.93 -9.63
C TYR A 437 4.61 10.18 -9.83
N ASP A 438 4.04 11.07 -9.04
CA ASP A 438 2.61 11.40 -9.06
C ASP A 438 2.30 12.51 -10.06
N HIS A 439 1.68 12.14 -11.18
CA HIS A 439 1.28 13.07 -12.24
C HIS A 439 0.07 13.94 -11.89
N VAL A 440 -0.63 13.70 -10.77
CA VAL A 440 -1.74 14.56 -10.33
C VAL A 440 -1.23 15.76 -9.52
N LYS A 441 -0.40 15.54 -8.50
CA LYS A 441 0.08 16.63 -7.61
C LYS A 441 1.48 17.14 -7.93
N GLN A 442 2.40 16.27 -8.36
CA GLN A 442 3.79 16.65 -8.61
C GLN A 442 4.02 17.04 -10.07
N GLY A 443 3.27 16.42 -10.98
CA GLY A 443 3.33 16.66 -12.42
C GLY A 443 3.09 18.13 -12.78
N LYS A 444 4.03 18.73 -13.51
CA LYS A 444 3.85 20.04 -14.16
C LYS A 444 4.01 19.88 -15.66
N ARG A 445 3.02 20.32 -16.41
CA ARG A 445 2.97 20.26 -17.88
C ARG A 445 2.38 21.55 -18.45
N GLN A 446 2.77 21.87 -19.68
CA GLN A 446 2.07 22.91 -20.43
C GLN A 446 0.62 22.45 -20.67
N VAL A 447 -0.34 23.26 -20.24
CA VAL A 447 -1.78 22.94 -20.29
C VAL A 447 -2.37 23.06 -21.71
N GLY A 448 -1.70 23.80 -22.59
CA GLY A 448 -2.14 24.00 -23.97
C GLY A 448 -3.51 24.71 -24.04
N SER A 449 -4.37 24.24 -24.95
CA SER A 449 -5.67 24.89 -25.21
C SER A 449 -6.65 24.86 -24.04
N THR A 450 -6.42 24.07 -22.99
CA THR A 450 -7.27 24.08 -21.80
C THR A 450 -7.14 25.37 -20.99
N PHE A 451 -6.18 26.25 -21.31
CA PHE A 451 -6.08 27.60 -20.75
C PHE A 451 -7.08 28.60 -21.37
N LYS A 452 -7.62 28.32 -22.56
CA LYS A 452 -8.51 29.22 -23.28
C LYS A 452 -9.72 29.69 -22.48
N PRO A 453 -10.40 28.85 -21.67
CA PRO A 453 -11.52 29.32 -20.83
C PRO A 453 -11.19 30.54 -19.96
N PHE A 454 -9.95 30.70 -19.47
CA PHE A 454 -9.54 31.89 -18.71
C PHE A 454 -9.51 33.14 -19.58
N VAL A 455 -9.03 33.04 -20.82
CA VAL A 455 -9.05 34.14 -21.80
C VAL A 455 -10.48 34.55 -22.10
N TYR A 456 -11.36 33.59 -22.39
CA TYR A 456 -12.76 33.86 -22.75
C TYR A 456 -13.55 34.39 -21.55
N ALA A 457 -13.34 33.85 -20.35
CA ALA A 457 -13.95 34.37 -19.13
C ALA A 457 -13.54 35.83 -18.88
N THR A 458 -12.26 36.15 -19.07
CA THR A 458 -11.76 37.53 -18.93
C THR A 458 -12.35 38.44 -20.02
N ALA A 459 -12.50 37.94 -21.25
CA ALA A 459 -13.12 38.69 -22.34
C ALA A 459 -14.58 39.06 -22.02
N ILE A 460 -15.35 38.10 -21.54
CA ILE A 460 -16.75 38.31 -21.15
C ILE A 460 -16.83 39.27 -19.96
N ASP A 461 -15.97 39.10 -18.95
CA ASP A 461 -15.96 39.92 -17.74
C ASP A 461 -15.53 41.37 -18.01
N GLN A 462 -14.47 41.59 -18.80
CA GLN A 462 -13.90 42.92 -19.00
C GLN A 462 -14.44 43.65 -20.22
N LEU A 463 -14.61 42.94 -21.33
CA LEU A 463 -15.10 43.54 -22.59
C LEU A 463 -16.63 43.42 -22.72
N GLN A 464 -17.31 42.77 -21.76
CA GLN A 464 -18.77 42.59 -21.75
C GLN A 464 -19.29 41.90 -23.02
N LEU A 465 -18.46 41.03 -23.60
CA LEU A 465 -18.80 40.29 -24.82
C LEU A 465 -19.85 39.20 -24.54
N SER A 466 -20.77 39.06 -25.47
CA SER A 466 -21.76 37.99 -25.51
C SER A 466 -21.18 36.74 -26.21
N PRO A 467 -21.57 35.52 -25.81
CA PRO A 467 -21.21 34.29 -26.54
C PRO A 467 -21.57 34.30 -28.04
N CYS A 468 -22.48 35.19 -28.46
CA CYS A 468 -22.92 35.37 -29.85
C CYS A 468 -22.06 36.36 -30.65
N ASP A 469 -21.16 37.12 -30.01
CA ASP A 469 -20.31 38.09 -30.69
C ASP A 469 -19.34 37.37 -31.63
N SER A 470 -19.18 37.95 -32.83
CA SER A 470 -18.49 37.30 -33.94
C SER A 470 -17.12 37.93 -34.21
N PHE A 471 -16.11 37.08 -34.35
CA PHE A 471 -14.73 37.47 -34.60
C PHE A 471 -14.19 36.82 -35.88
N PRO A 472 -13.33 37.51 -36.64
CA PRO A 472 -12.75 36.96 -37.85
C PRO A 472 -11.72 35.87 -37.51
N ARG A 473 -11.70 34.81 -38.32
CA ARG A 473 -10.73 33.70 -38.19
C ARG A 473 -9.35 34.03 -38.74
N SER A 474 -9.19 35.19 -39.37
CA SER A 474 -7.94 35.62 -40.00
C SER A 474 -6.77 35.65 -39.01
N PRO A 475 -5.54 35.39 -39.49
CA PRO A 475 -4.34 35.45 -38.65
C PRO A 475 -4.21 36.81 -37.95
N ILE A 476 -3.64 36.78 -36.75
CA ILE A 476 -3.29 37.96 -35.98
C ILE A 476 -1.84 37.84 -35.53
N THR A 477 -1.10 38.94 -35.67
CA THR A 477 0.26 39.10 -35.18
C THR A 477 0.23 40.02 -33.95
N ILE A 478 0.78 39.54 -32.84
CA ILE A 478 1.07 40.36 -31.67
C ILE A 478 2.51 40.83 -31.81
N GLU A 479 2.68 42.14 -31.98
CA GLU A 479 3.98 42.76 -32.25
C GLU A 479 5.00 42.51 -31.13
N ALA A 480 6.29 42.50 -31.50
CA ALA A 480 7.38 42.40 -30.54
C ALA A 480 7.29 43.52 -29.49
N ASN A 481 7.60 43.18 -28.24
CA ASN A 481 7.60 44.04 -27.06
C ASN A 481 6.24 44.63 -26.65
N LYS A 482 5.13 44.31 -27.33
CA LYS A 482 3.82 44.86 -26.99
C LYS A 482 3.37 44.50 -25.57
N TYR A 483 3.60 43.26 -25.16
CA TYR A 483 3.28 42.74 -23.82
C TYR A 483 4.49 42.13 -23.13
N GLY A 484 5.70 42.60 -23.47
CA GLY A 484 6.95 42.02 -22.98
C GLY A 484 7.39 40.74 -23.70
N ASN A 485 6.69 40.32 -24.75
CA ASN A 485 7.14 39.26 -25.66
C ASN A 485 8.34 39.74 -26.49
N PRO A 486 9.47 39.01 -26.57
CA PRO A 486 10.68 39.50 -27.25
C PRO A 486 10.54 39.53 -28.78
N GLU A 487 9.74 38.62 -29.34
CA GLU A 487 9.53 38.47 -30.78
C GLU A 487 8.06 38.67 -31.13
N ALA A 488 7.80 39.07 -32.38
CA ALA A 488 6.44 39.14 -32.90
C ALA A 488 5.86 37.73 -33.00
N TRP A 489 4.66 37.53 -32.47
CA TRP A 489 4.03 36.21 -32.37
C TRP A 489 2.78 36.13 -33.26
N THR A 490 2.74 35.14 -34.14
CA THR A 490 1.58 34.86 -35.01
C THR A 490 1.14 33.42 -34.81
N THR A 491 -0.09 33.21 -34.36
CA THR A 491 -0.63 31.87 -34.12
C THR A 491 -1.23 31.25 -35.39
N LYS A 492 -1.25 29.92 -35.45
CA LYS A 492 -1.84 29.14 -36.54
C LYS A 492 -3.00 28.30 -36.01
N ASN A 493 -4.09 28.19 -36.77
CA ASN A 493 -5.19 27.29 -36.42
C ASN A 493 -4.81 25.84 -36.73
N SER A 494 -5.28 24.90 -35.92
CA SER A 494 -5.01 23.46 -36.09
C SER A 494 -5.63 22.89 -37.36
N ASP A 495 -6.75 23.46 -37.83
CA ASP A 495 -7.45 23.07 -39.05
C ASP A 495 -6.91 23.76 -40.32
N GLY A 496 -5.99 24.72 -40.17
CA GLY A 496 -5.47 25.52 -41.28
C GLY A 496 -6.49 26.45 -41.95
N GLN A 497 -7.67 26.67 -41.38
CA GLN A 497 -8.73 27.49 -41.95
C GLN A 497 -8.74 28.90 -41.36
N TYR A 498 -8.74 29.91 -42.22
CA TYR A 498 -8.57 31.33 -41.84
C TYR A 498 -9.64 32.27 -42.40
N THR A 499 -10.58 31.76 -43.18
CA THR A 499 -11.64 32.54 -43.81
C THR A 499 -12.90 32.58 -42.92
N GLY A 500 -13.70 33.64 -43.07
CA GLY A 500 -14.98 33.78 -42.39
C GLY A 500 -14.87 34.23 -40.92
N PHE A 501 -16.01 34.09 -40.22
CA PHE A 501 -16.22 34.53 -38.86
C PHE A 501 -16.74 33.36 -38.01
N GLN A 502 -16.49 33.43 -36.71
CA GLN A 502 -17.11 32.55 -35.72
C GLN A 502 -17.58 33.37 -34.53
N THR A 503 -18.68 32.92 -33.93
CA THR A 503 -19.10 33.39 -32.62
C THR A 503 -18.10 32.96 -31.54
N LEU A 504 -18.05 33.66 -30.42
CA LEU A 504 -17.21 33.25 -29.27
C LEU A 504 -17.51 31.82 -28.80
N LYS A 505 -18.80 31.44 -28.78
CA LYS A 505 -19.21 30.08 -28.43
C LYS A 505 -18.61 29.04 -29.38
N GLU A 506 -18.69 29.26 -30.69
CA GLU A 506 -18.12 28.36 -31.69
C GLU A 506 -16.60 28.34 -31.65
N ALA A 507 -15.97 29.50 -31.43
CA ALA A 507 -14.53 29.64 -31.35
C ALA A 507 -13.95 28.85 -30.18
N LEU A 508 -14.58 28.93 -29.00
CA LEU A 508 -14.18 28.14 -27.83
C LEU A 508 -14.45 26.65 -28.03
N ALA A 509 -15.62 26.28 -28.56
CA ALA A 509 -15.99 24.88 -28.82
C ALA A 509 -15.04 24.20 -29.82
N ASN A 510 -14.57 24.93 -30.84
CA ASN A 510 -13.61 24.44 -31.83
C ASN A 510 -12.16 24.75 -31.48
N SER A 511 -11.90 25.35 -30.31
CA SER A 511 -10.55 25.72 -29.86
C SER A 511 -9.79 26.56 -30.88
N THR A 512 -10.42 27.57 -31.48
CA THR A 512 -9.82 28.39 -32.55
C THR A 512 -8.73 29.31 -32.00
N ASN A 513 -7.49 29.14 -32.49
CA ASN A 513 -6.31 29.84 -31.96
C ASN A 513 -6.31 31.33 -32.31
N THR A 514 -6.63 31.70 -33.56
CA THR A 514 -6.58 33.09 -34.02
C THR A 514 -7.56 34.00 -33.27
N ILE A 515 -8.77 33.51 -32.98
CA ILE A 515 -9.75 34.25 -32.18
C ILE A 515 -9.29 34.36 -30.73
N THR A 516 -8.75 33.29 -30.14
CA THR A 516 -8.19 33.35 -28.78
C THR A 516 -7.05 34.37 -28.68
N ALA A 517 -6.12 34.38 -29.65
CA ALA A 517 -5.03 35.35 -29.69
C ALA A 517 -5.53 36.79 -29.89
N ARG A 518 -6.63 36.96 -30.64
CA ARG A 518 -7.28 38.25 -30.80
C ARG A 518 -7.85 38.78 -29.49
N LEU A 519 -8.58 37.93 -28.75
CA LEU A 519 -9.07 38.27 -27.42
C LEU A 519 -7.92 38.59 -26.46
N MET A 520 -6.87 37.76 -26.44
CA MET A 520 -5.66 38.04 -25.63
C MET A 520 -5.05 39.41 -25.98
N ASN A 521 -4.99 39.75 -27.26
CA ASN A 521 -4.46 41.01 -27.73
C ASN A 521 -5.36 42.22 -27.41
N GLU A 522 -6.67 42.04 -27.30
CA GLU A 522 -7.63 43.10 -26.94
C GLU A 522 -7.68 43.33 -25.42
N ILE A 523 -7.63 42.26 -24.63
CA ILE A 523 -7.70 42.29 -23.15
C ILE A 523 -6.35 42.67 -22.53
N GLY A 524 -5.26 42.12 -23.09
CA GLY A 524 -3.93 42.11 -22.49
C GLY A 524 -3.70 40.85 -21.62
N PRO A 525 -2.45 40.34 -21.52
CA PRO A 525 -2.16 39.12 -20.75
C PRO A 525 -2.31 39.24 -19.23
N GLN A 526 -2.08 40.44 -18.67
CA GLN A 526 -2.10 40.66 -17.22
C GLN A 526 -3.49 40.36 -16.60
N PRO A 527 -4.60 40.91 -17.13
CA PRO A 527 -5.94 40.52 -16.68
C PRO A 527 -6.24 39.02 -16.74
N VAL A 528 -5.75 38.33 -17.78
CA VAL A 528 -5.97 36.88 -17.92
C VAL A 528 -5.21 36.11 -16.84
N ALA A 529 -3.98 36.51 -16.54
CA ALA A 529 -3.20 35.93 -15.43
C ALA A 529 -3.88 36.17 -14.08
N GLU A 530 -4.44 37.36 -13.85
CA GLU A 530 -5.20 37.68 -12.63
C GLU A 530 -6.50 36.87 -12.52
N MET A 531 -7.23 36.70 -13.63
CA MET A 531 -8.42 35.84 -13.68
C MET A 531 -8.08 34.39 -13.32
N ALA A 532 -7.00 33.85 -13.87
CA ALA A 532 -6.53 32.50 -13.54
C ALA A 532 -6.15 32.36 -12.05
N LYS A 533 -5.46 33.35 -11.47
CA LYS A 533 -5.14 33.39 -10.04
C LYS A 533 -6.40 33.47 -9.17
N LYS A 534 -7.39 34.29 -9.55
CA LYS A 534 -8.69 34.41 -8.87
C LYS A 534 -9.49 33.10 -8.88
N LEU A 535 -9.30 32.27 -9.91
CA LEU A 535 -9.90 30.95 -10.04
C LEU A 535 -9.08 29.81 -9.39
N GLY A 536 -8.05 30.14 -8.61
CA GLY A 536 -7.33 29.19 -7.76
C GLY A 536 -6.03 28.64 -8.34
N ILE A 537 -5.51 29.20 -9.45
CA ILE A 537 -4.17 28.84 -9.93
C ILE A 537 -3.12 29.57 -9.10
N GLU A 538 -2.43 28.83 -8.23
CA GLU A 538 -1.41 29.35 -7.31
C GLU A 538 -0.02 29.50 -7.94
N GLN A 539 0.24 28.83 -9.06
CA GLN A 539 1.52 28.94 -9.74
C GLN A 539 1.71 30.34 -10.32
N ASP A 540 2.96 30.79 -10.41
CA ASP A 540 3.24 32.04 -11.07
C ASP A 540 2.99 31.90 -12.57
N ILE A 541 2.25 32.87 -13.13
CA ILE A 541 1.86 32.92 -14.53
C ILE A 541 2.48 34.20 -15.08
N LEU A 542 3.46 34.05 -15.96
CA LEU A 542 4.04 35.19 -16.66
C LEU A 542 2.95 35.81 -17.57
N PRO A 543 2.68 37.12 -17.47
CA PRO A 543 1.66 37.79 -18.25
C PRO A 543 2.18 38.05 -19.68
N VAL A 544 2.33 36.98 -20.46
CA VAL A 544 2.75 37.01 -21.86
C VAL A 544 1.70 36.37 -22.78
N PRO A 545 1.65 36.74 -24.07
CA PRO A 545 0.63 36.27 -25.00
C PRO A 545 0.64 34.78 -25.34
#